data_AF-A0A075HG46-F1
#
_entry.id   AF-A0A075HG46-F1
#
_cell.length_a   1.000
_cell.length_b   1.000
_cell.length_c   1.000
_cell.angle_alpha   90.00
_cell.angle_beta   90.00
_cell.angle_gamma   90.00
#
_symmetry.space_group_name_H-M   'P 1'
#
loop_
_entity.id
_entity.type
_entity.pdbx_description
1 polymer ?
#
loop_
_entity_poly.entity_id
_entity_poly.type
_entity_poly.pdbx_seq_one_letter_code
_entity_poly.pdbx_strand_id
1 'polypeptide(L)'
;MNKKPIIGGIILAAIIGVVFVGVQINPDNPENEEVWSIRMASPEWHDRQTVRASLPNLEEGTYKLGFVPMGDSPHKITIAIKGKWTERYYLDPSWRPLFSEEFVLKGTPVDTGISKYYTWEYVGQKYVYIPEVEGEANYEITITRTGNLKGSVTISLSR
;
A
#
# COMPACT_ATOMS: atom_id res chain seq x y z
N MET A 1 -14.45 64.09 19.32
CA MET A 1 -14.69 62.64 19.16
C MET A 1 -14.61 62.30 17.69
N ASN A 2 -13.64 61.46 17.28
CA ASN A 2 -13.71 60.66 16.06
C ASN A 2 -12.66 59.54 16.16
N LYS A 3 -13.06 58.32 16.53
CA LYS A 3 -12.15 57.17 16.67
C LYS A 3 -12.14 56.41 15.34
N LYS A 4 -10.96 56.23 14.73
CA LYS A 4 -10.77 55.38 13.55
C LYS A 4 -10.92 53.90 13.96
N PRO A 5 -11.53 53.03 13.15
CA PRO A 5 -11.53 51.61 13.44
C PRO A 5 -10.16 51.02 13.09
N ILE A 6 -9.59 50.26 14.03
CA ILE A 6 -8.43 49.39 13.80
C ILE A 6 -9.00 48.09 13.24
N ILE A 7 -8.78 47.85 11.94
CA ILE A 7 -9.13 46.59 11.27
C ILE A 7 -8.09 45.56 11.72
N GLY A 8 -8.47 44.77 12.73
CA GLY A 8 -7.73 43.60 13.18
C GLY A 8 -7.87 42.48 12.16
N GLY A 9 -6.80 42.22 11.41
CA GLY A 9 -6.67 41.03 10.56
C GLY A 9 -6.31 39.82 11.42
N ILE A 10 -7.32 39.05 11.84
CA ILE A 10 -7.10 37.69 12.32
C ILE A 10 -6.91 36.83 11.05
N ILE A 11 -5.66 36.50 10.72
CA ILE A 11 -5.38 35.43 9.76
C ILE A 11 -5.69 34.13 10.50
N LEU A 12 -6.92 33.66 10.34
CA LEU A 12 -7.33 32.33 10.78
C LEU A 12 -6.67 31.32 9.83
N ALA A 13 -5.45 30.91 10.17
CA ALA A 13 -4.80 29.78 9.50
C ALA A 13 -5.66 28.54 9.79
N ALA A 14 -6.46 28.14 8.80
CA ALA A 14 -7.16 26.87 8.81
C ALA A 14 -6.11 25.75 8.74
N ILE A 15 -5.63 25.31 9.90
CA ILE A 15 -4.92 24.04 10.02
C ILE A 15 -5.98 22.98 9.77
N ILE A 16 -6.05 22.50 8.53
CA ILE A 16 -6.77 21.29 8.19
C ILE A 16 -6.08 20.19 8.98
N GLY A 17 -6.68 19.83 10.13
CA GLY A 17 -6.27 18.67 10.90
C GLY A 17 -6.51 17.43 10.06
N VAL A 18 -5.45 16.95 9.41
CA VAL A 18 -5.43 15.58 8.90
C VAL A 18 -5.39 14.71 10.15
N VAL A 19 -6.57 14.22 10.56
CA VAL A 19 -6.67 13.12 11.52
C VAL A 19 -6.09 11.91 10.78
N PHE A 20 -4.79 11.66 10.99
CA PHE A 20 -4.22 10.36 10.67
C PHE A 20 -4.84 9.39 11.67
N VAL A 21 -5.92 8.75 11.27
CA VAL A 21 -6.43 7.57 11.97
C VAL A 21 -5.31 6.55 11.79
N GLY A 22 -4.39 6.51 12.75
CA GLY A 22 -3.52 5.35 12.93
C GLY A 22 -4.48 4.19 13.06
N VAL A 23 -4.58 3.37 12.00
CA VAL A 23 -5.38 2.15 12.02
C VAL A 23 -4.83 1.35 13.19
N GLN A 24 -5.55 1.39 14.31
CA GLN A 24 -5.40 0.38 15.33
C GLN A 24 -5.81 -0.90 14.62
N ILE A 25 -4.81 -1.76 14.37
CA ILE A 25 -5.03 -3.15 14.01
C ILE A 25 -5.71 -3.74 15.23
N ASN A 26 -7.03 -3.68 15.25
CA ASN A 26 -7.86 -4.43 16.17
C ASN A 26 -7.75 -5.89 15.71
N PRO A 27 -7.11 -6.80 16.47
CA PRO A 27 -7.01 -8.21 16.09
C PRO A 27 -8.39 -8.90 16.02
N ASP A 28 -9.43 -8.26 16.57
CA ASP A 28 -10.81 -8.75 16.59
C ASP A 28 -11.73 -8.06 15.56
N ASN A 29 -11.20 -7.38 14.53
CA ASN A 29 -12.03 -6.86 13.44
C ASN A 29 -12.17 -7.89 12.30
N PRO A 30 -13.34 -8.54 12.11
CA PRO A 30 -13.52 -9.58 11.10
C PRO A 30 -13.55 -9.06 9.66
N GLU A 31 -13.45 -7.74 9.44
CA GLU A 31 -13.65 -7.13 8.11
C GLU A 31 -12.39 -7.02 7.23
N ASN A 32 -11.19 -7.43 7.69
CA ASN A 32 -9.99 -7.43 6.82
C ASN A 32 -9.16 -8.70 7.03
N GLU A 33 -9.54 -9.79 6.36
CA GLU A 33 -8.78 -11.04 6.37
C GLU A 33 -7.52 -10.89 5.51
N GLU A 34 -6.33 -11.00 6.12
CA GLU A 34 -5.08 -11.06 5.37
C GLU A 34 -4.99 -12.40 4.63
N VAL A 35 -4.95 -12.35 3.30
CA VAL A 35 -4.91 -13.55 2.45
C VAL A 35 -3.49 -13.87 1.98
N TRP A 36 -2.58 -12.89 2.02
CA TRP A 36 -1.21 -13.06 1.58
C TRP A 36 -0.29 -12.01 2.19
N SER A 37 0.95 -12.41 2.53
CA SER A 37 2.00 -11.46 2.92
C SER A 37 3.40 -11.96 2.60
N ILE A 38 4.33 -11.00 2.44
CA ILE A 38 5.76 -11.26 2.31
C ILE A 38 6.55 -10.23 3.11
N ARG A 39 7.56 -10.72 3.85
CA ARG A 39 8.53 -9.88 4.56
C ARG A 39 9.89 -9.97 3.89
N MET A 40 10.38 -8.85 3.37
CA MET A 40 11.72 -8.72 2.79
C MET A 40 12.60 -7.93 3.74
N ALA A 41 13.27 -8.61 4.68
CA ALA A 41 14.05 -7.95 5.75
C ALA A 41 15.44 -8.56 6.01
N SER A 42 15.76 -9.66 5.34
CA SER A 42 16.96 -10.48 5.59
C SER A 42 17.90 -10.50 4.37
N PRO A 43 19.17 -10.93 4.54
CA PRO A 43 20.18 -10.88 3.49
C PRO A 43 19.80 -11.59 2.18
N GLU A 44 18.95 -12.62 2.22
CA GLU A 44 18.50 -13.31 0.99
C GLU A 44 17.73 -12.38 0.03
N TRP A 45 17.26 -11.23 0.50
CA TRP A 45 16.55 -10.23 -0.29
C TRP A 45 17.46 -9.14 -0.84
N HIS A 46 18.69 -8.96 -0.34
CA HIS A 46 19.48 -7.75 -0.66
C HIS A 46 19.80 -7.59 -2.15
N ASP A 47 19.93 -8.68 -2.88
CA ASP A 47 20.25 -8.67 -4.31
C ASP A 47 19.04 -8.98 -5.22
N ARG A 48 17.84 -9.10 -4.64
CA ARG A 48 16.62 -9.49 -5.37
C ARG A 48 15.76 -8.28 -5.73
N GLN A 49 16.15 -7.55 -6.77
CA GLN A 49 15.38 -6.37 -7.19
C GLN A 49 13.91 -6.72 -7.50
N THR A 50 13.67 -7.82 -8.19
CA THR A 50 12.32 -8.29 -8.54
C THR A 50 12.00 -9.62 -7.85
N VAL A 51 10.83 -9.69 -7.25
CA VAL A 51 10.28 -10.88 -6.58
C VAL A 51 8.93 -11.20 -7.22
N ARG A 52 8.70 -12.48 -7.51
CA ARG A 52 7.46 -12.98 -8.12
C ARG A 52 6.93 -14.11 -7.27
N ALA A 53 5.64 -14.10 -6.98
CA ALA A 53 4.99 -15.11 -6.15
C ALA A 53 3.59 -15.41 -6.68
N SER A 54 3.18 -16.67 -6.56
CA SER A 54 1.77 -17.04 -6.72
C SER A 54 0.97 -16.50 -5.54
N LEU A 55 -0.22 -15.99 -5.83
CA LEU A 55 -1.22 -15.64 -4.83
C LEU A 55 -2.18 -16.84 -4.63
N PRO A 56 -2.86 -16.94 -3.49
CA PRO A 56 -3.94 -17.91 -3.32
C PRO A 56 -5.08 -17.64 -4.32
N ASN A 57 -6.07 -18.54 -4.37
CA ASN A 57 -7.32 -18.24 -5.06
C ASN A 57 -7.98 -17.03 -4.39
N LEU A 58 -8.22 -15.98 -5.17
CA LEU A 58 -8.91 -14.78 -4.73
C LEU A 58 -10.34 -14.84 -5.25
N GLU A 59 -11.29 -14.58 -4.35
CA GLU A 59 -12.69 -14.39 -4.72
C GLU A 59 -12.88 -13.03 -5.38
N GLU A 60 -14.03 -12.85 -6.02
CA GLU A 60 -14.42 -11.53 -6.50
C GLU A 60 -14.41 -10.51 -5.35
N GLY A 61 -13.88 -9.32 -5.62
CA GLY A 61 -13.98 -8.20 -4.70
C GLY A 61 -12.82 -7.23 -4.80
N THR A 62 -12.85 -6.22 -3.94
CA THR A 62 -11.75 -5.28 -3.78
C THR A 62 -10.85 -5.73 -2.64
N TYR A 63 -9.56 -5.88 -2.94
CA TYR A 63 -8.51 -6.15 -1.98
C TYR A 63 -7.67 -4.90 -1.75
N LYS A 64 -6.98 -4.85 -0.63
CA LYS A 64 -6.10 -3.73 -0.25
C LYS A 64 -4.67 -4.21 -0.03
N LEU A 65 -3.73 -3.50 -0.63
CA LEU A 65 -2.30 -3.62 -0.38
C LEU A 65 -1.93 -2.92 0.93
N GLY A 66 -1.35 -3.69 1.85
CA GLY A 66 -0.77 -3.22 3.11
C GLY A 66 0.75 -3.11 3.01
N PHE A 67 1.32 -2.14 3.73
CA PHE A 67 2.76 -1.94 3.81
C PHE A 67 3.19 -1.67 5.25
N VAL A 68 4.29 -2.30 5.66
CA VAL A 68 5.03 -1.94 6.88
C VAL A 68 6.46 -1.59 6.47
N PRO A 69 6.73 -0.30 6.15
CA PRO A 69 8.07 0.16 5.80
C PRO A 69 8.87 0.61 7.03
N MET A 70 10.17 0.77 6.81
CA MET A 70 11.13 1.43 7.68
C MET A 70 11.75 2.61 6.93
N GLY A 71 12.45 3.49 7.65
CA GLY A 71 13.06 4.67 7.02
C GLY A 71 14.16 4.38 6.01
N ASP A 72 14.71 3.17 6.05
CA ASP A 72 15.70 2.68 5.10
C ASP A 72 15.12 1.78 4.01
N SER A 73 13.79 1.54 3.98
CA SER A 73 13.11 0.76 2.94
C SER A 73 13.48 1.20 1.51
N PRO A 74 13.25 0.35 0.50
CA PRO A 74 13.35 0.76 -0.90
C PRO A 74 12.63 2.08 -1.15
N HIS A 75 13.24 2.98 -1.92
CA HIS A 75 12.64 4.28 -2.18
C HIS A 75 11.36 4.15 -3.02
N LYS A 76 11.33 3.16 -3.92
CA LYS A 76 10.16 2.84 -4.73
C LYS A 76 9.87 1.34 -4.74
N ILE A 77 8.59 1.01 -4.83
CA ILE A 77 8.11 -0.34 -5.07
C ILE A 77 7.08 -0.29 -6.18
N THR A 78 7.29 -1.04 -7.26
CA THR A 78 6.26 -1.28 -8.26
C THR A 78 5.62 -2.63 -8.00
N ILE A 79 4.30 -2.67 -7.88
CA ILE A 79 3.54 -3.91 -7.74
C ILE A 79 2.68 -4.09 -8.99
N ALA A 80 2.79 -5.26 -9.61
CA ALA A 80 1.90 -5.69 -10.68
C ALA A 80 1.23 -7.01 -10.29
N ILE A 81 -0.09 -7.08 -10.45
CA ILE A 81 -0.87 -8.31 -10.24
C ILE A 81 -1.51 -8.68 -11.57
N LYS A 82 -1.43 -9.97 -11.90
CA LYS A 82 -2.12 -10.55 -13.05
C LYS A 82 -2.83 -11.82 -12.65
N GLY A 83 -3.93 -12.11 -13.33
CA GLY A 83 -4.66 -13.37 -13.19
C GLY A 83 -4.65 -14.16 -14.49
N LYS A 84 -4.79 -15.48 -14.39
CA LYS A 84 -4.98 -16.38 -15.52
C LYS A 84 -6.26 -17.17 -15.29
N TRP A 85 -7.26 -16.91 -16.12
CA TRP A 85 -8.53 -17.60 -16.12
C TRP A 85 -9.06 -17.75 -17.55
N THR A 86 -10.12 -18.53 -17.69
CA THR A 86 -10.84 -18.75 -18.94
C THR A 86 -12.10 -17.89 -18.96
N GLU A 87 -12.29 -17.07 -20.00
CA GLU A 87 -13.51 -16.25 -20.13
C GLU A 87 -14.75 -17.06 -20.52
N ARG A 88 -14.52 -18.18 -21.22
CA ARG A 88 -15.58 -19.07 -21.73
C ARG A 88 -15.02 -20.46 -21.82
N TYR A 89 -15.81 -21.47 -21.44
CA TYR A 89 -15.40 -22.87 -21.34
C TYR A 89 -14.61 -23.44 -22.56
N TYR A 90 -14.78 -22.89 -23.77
CA TYR A 90 -14.10 -23.32 -24.99
C TYR A 90 -12.81 -22.56 -25.35
N LEU A 91 -12.35 -21.63 -24.50
CA LEU A 91 -11.13 -20.84 -24.73
C LEU A 91 -10.02 -21.23 -23.76
N ASP A 92 -8.78 -21.22 -24.25
CA ASP A 92 -7.61 -21.46 -23.41
C ASP A 92 -7.45 -20.32 -22.38
N PRO A 93 -7.07 -20.63 -21.13
CA PRO A 93 -6.88 -19.61 -20.11
C PRO A 93 -5.69 -18.70 -20.44
N SER A 94 -5.88 -17.39 -20.28
CA SER A 94 -4.89 -16.37 -20.65
C SER A 94 -4.53 -15.46 -19.48
N TRP A 95 -3.26 -15.05 -19.41
CA TRP A 95 -2.79 -14.08 -18.41
C TRP A 95 -3.28 -12.67 -18.74
N ARG A 96 -3.81 -11.99 -17.74
CA ARG A 96 -4.39 -10.66 -17.85
C ARG A 96 -3.91 -9.76 -16.71
N PRO A 97 -3.47 -8.53 -17.00
CA PRO A 97 -3.13 -7.58 -15.96
C PRO A 97 -4.40 -7.16 -15.21
N LEU A 98 -4.33 -7.19 -13.88
CA LEU A 98 -5.40 -6.75 -12.98
C LEU A 98 -5.04 -5.42 -12.29
N PHE A 99 -3.76 -5.23 -12.01
CA PHE A 99 -3.28 -4.05 -11.29
C PHE A 99 -1.81 -3.76 -11.63
N SER A 100 -1.45 -2.49 -11.67
CA SER A 100 -0.06 -2.02 -11.72
C SER A 100 0.03 -0.64 -11.09
N GLU A 101 0.88 -0.47 -10.09
CA GLU A 101 1.11 0.82 -9.42
C GLU A 101 2.57 0.96 -8.99
N GLU A 102 3.09 2.18 -9.07
CA GLU A 102 4.37 2.56 -8.49
C GLU A 102 4.13 3.32 -7.18
N PHE A 103 4.62 2.74 -6.09
CA PHE A 103 4.57 3.34 -4.76
C PHE A 103 5.87 4.04 -4.42
N VAL A 104 5.76 5.22 -3.81
CA VAL A 104 6.92 6.02 -3.36
C VAL A 104 6.94 6.09 -1.84
N LEU A 105 8.10 5.79 -1.24
CA LEU A 105 8.31 5.90 0.20
C LEU A 105 8.38 7.37 0.61
N LYS A 106 7.51 7.76 1.54
CA LYS A 106 7.46 9.12 2.10
C LYS A 106 7.63 9.10 3.61
N GLY A 107 8.60 9.89 4.08
CA GLY A 107 8.80 10.17 5.50
C GLY A 107 8.05 11.43 5.91
N THR A 108 7.28 11.34 7.00
CA THR A 108 6.59 12.49 7.59
C THR A 108 7.16 12.74 8.99
N PRO A 109 7.72 13.93 9.25
CA PRO A 109 8.17 14.27 10.60
C PRO A 109 6.97 14.44 11.53
N VAL A 110 7.08 13.89 12.73
CA VAL A 110 6.11 14.01 13.80
C VAL A 110 6.80 14.67 14.99
N ASP A 111 6.20 15.74 15.49
CA ASP A 111 6.63 16.45 16.69
C ASP A 111 5.53 16.32 17.75
N THR A 112 5.87 15.72 18.88
CA THR A 112 4.94 15.53 20.01
C THR A 112 5.05 16.62 21.06
N GLY A 113 5.94 17.61 20.86
CA GLY A 113 6.31 18.61 21.85
C GLY A 113 7.38 18.13 22.84
N ILE A 114 7.54 16.82 23.02
CA ILE A 114 8.59 16.20 23.85
C ILE A 114 9.61 15.38 23.04
N SER A 115 9.25 14.97 21.82
CA SER A 115 10.13 14.21 20.94
C SER A 115 9.79 14.46 19.46
N LYS A 116 10.81 14.33 18.61
CA LYS A 116 10.69 14.38 17.16
C LYS A 116 11.10 13.04 16.57
N TYR A 117 10.24 12.46 15.74
CA TYR A 117 10.52 11.22 15.01
C TYR A 117 9.93 11.29 13.61
N TYR A 118 10.22 10.27 12.78
CA TYR A 118 9.65 10.14 11.44
C TYR A 118 8.74 8.92 11.37
N THR A 119 7.61 9.07 10.68
CA THR A 119 6.77 7.96 10.23
C THR A 119 6.97 7.76 8.73
N TRP A 120 6.84 6.52 8.27
CA TRP A 120 7.10 6.16 6.88
C TRP A 120 5.88 5.47 6.28
N GLU A 121 5.53 5.84 5.07
CA GLU A 121 4.46 5.20 4.32
C GLU A 121 4.78 5.12 2.82
N TYR A 122 4.23 4.12 2.15
CA TYR A 122 4.19 4.09 0.70
C TYR A 122 2.92 4.79 0.20
N VAL A 123 3.12 5.79 -0.66
CA VAL A 123 2.06 6.59 -1.28
C VAL A 123 1.77 6.03 -2.68
N GLY A 124 0.50 5.77 -2.98
CA GLY A 124 0.00 5.20 -4.24
C GLY A 124 -1.42 4.63 -4.10
N GLN A 125 -2.05 4.20 -5.19
CA GLN A 125 -3.34 3.49 -5.16
C GLN A 125 -3.16 2.11 -4.52
N LYS A 126 -3.90 1.80 -3.46
CA LYS A 126 -3.71 0.55 -2.69
C LYS A 126 -4.78 -0.50 -2.97
N TYR A 127 -5.79 -0.17 -3.76
CA TYR A 127 -6.94 -1.05 -3.98
C TYR A 127 -6.82 -1.80 -5.31
N VAL A 128 -7.04 -3.11 -5.24
CA VAL A 128 -6.97 -4.06 -6.35
C VAL A 128 -8.35 -4.67 -6.51
N TYR A 129 -8.95 -4.60 -7.70
CA TYR A 129 -10.22 -5.28 -7.96
C TYR A 129 -9.94 -6.63 -8.63
N ILE A 130 -10.51 -7.69 -8.06
CA ILE A 130 -10.52 -9.04 -8.61
C ILE A 130 -11.89 -9.27 -9.25
N PRO A 131 -11.96 -9.53 -10.56
CA PRO A 131 -13.23 -9.75 -11.25
C PRO A 131 -13.82 -11.12 -10.92
N GLU A 132 -15.13 -11.25 -11.09
CA GLU A 132 -15.79 -12.55 -11.14
C GLU A 132 -15.25 -13.37 -12.31
N VAL A 133 -14.97 -14.65 -12.06
CA VAL A 133 -14.43 -15.60 -13.05
C VAL A 133 -15.15 -16.93 -12.93
N GLU A 134 -15.51 -17.51 -14.07
CA GLU A 134 -16.06 -18.87 -14.10
C GLU A 134 -14.92 -19.89 -14.00
N GLY A 135 -14.92 -20.68 -12.92
CA GLY A 135 -13.95 -21.75 -12.69
C GLY A 135 -12.69 -21.31 -11.95
N GLU A 136 -11.59 -22.05 -12.11
CA GLU A 136 -10.34 -21.80 -11.40
C GLU A 136 -9.53 -20.66 -12.05
N ALA A 137 -9.00 -19.77 -11.23
CA ALA A 137 -8.10 -18.71 -11.65
C ALA A 137 -6.77 -18.78 -10.89
N ASN A 138 -5.68 -18.53 -11.61
CA ASN A 138 -4.35 -18.45 -11.00
C ASN A 138 -3.91 -16.99 -10.93
N TYR A 139 -3.51 -16.53 -9.76
CA TYR A 139 -3.08 -15.16 -9.55
C TYR A 139 -1.59 -15.09 -9.24
N GLU A 140 -0.97 -14.01 -9.68
CA GLU A 140 0.45 -13.79 -9.46
C GLU A 140 0.72 -12.31 -9.17
N ILE A 141 1.57 -12.09 -8.19
CA ILE A 141 2.12 -10.78 -7.85
C ILE A 141 3.58 -10.70 -8.25
N THR A 142 3.95 -9.59 -8.88
CA THR A 142 5.34 -9.20 -9.16
C THR A 142 5.63 -7.90 -8.42
N ILE A 143 6.69 -7.92 -7.61
CA ILE A 143 7.17 -6.79 -6.80
C ILE A 143 8.54 -6.40 -7.33
N THR A 144 8.70 -5.16 -7.78
CA THR A 144 10.00 -4.61 -8.18
C THR A 144 10.39 -3.50 -7.22
N ARG A 145 11.51 -3.67 -6.54
CA ARG A 145 12.05 -2.70 -5.56
C ARG A 145 13.10 -1.83 -6.24
N THR A 146 13.20 -0.56 -5.87
CA THR A 146 14.24 0.36 -6.37
C THR A 146 14.76 1.24 -5.23
N GLY A 147 16.06 1.51 -5.22
CA GLY A 147 16.73 2.20 -4.13
C GLY A 147 17.39 1.23 -3.16
N ASN A 148 17.24 1.44 -1.84
CA ASN A 148 17.90 0.62 -0.84
C ASN A 148 17.25 -0.78 -0.70
N LEU A 149 17.81 -1.78 -1.38
CA LEU A 149 17.33 -3.17 -1.32
C LEU A 149 17.64 -3.88 0.01
N LYS A 150 18.54 -3.32 0.82
CA LYS A 150 18.82 -3.79 2.20
C LYS A 150 17.77 -3.31 3.19
N GLY A 151 17.04 -2.26 2.84
CA GLY A 151 15.92 -1.76 3.62
C GLY A 151 14.82 -2.80 3.74
N SER A 152 14.30 -2.96 4.95
CA SER A 152 13.23 -3.91 5.20
C SER A 152 11.88 -3.39 4.70
N VAL A 153 11.00 -4.28 4.24
CA VAL A 153 9.59 -3.96 3.98
C VAL A 153 8.74 -5.23 4.09
N THR A 154 7.57 -5.11 4.71
CA THR A 154 6.51 -6.13 4.63
C THR A 154 5.41 -5.60 3.73
N ILE A 155 4.91 -6.46 2.83
CA ILE A 155 3.78 -6.18 1.94
C ILE A 155 2.73 -7.25 2.20
N SER A 156 1.47 -6.85 2.34
CA SER A 156 0.34 -7.76 2.49
C SER A 156 -0.79 -7.43 1.52
N LEU A 157 -1.68 -8.39 1.34
CA LEU A 157 -2.94 -8.26 0.63
C LEU A 157 -4.05 -8.72 1.57
N SER A 158 -5.02 -7.87 1.83
CA SER A 158 -6.20 -8.18 2.63
C SER A 158 -7.47 -7.94 1.83
N ARG A 159 -8.53 -8.68 2.14
CA ARG A 159 -9.88 -8.34 1.67
C ARG A 159 -10.43 -7.16 2.44
#